data_AF-A0A1E5VJ57-F1
#
_entry.id   AF-A0A1E5VJ57-F1
#
_cell.length_a   1.000
_cell.length_b   1.000
_cell.length_c   1.000
_cell.angle_alpha   90.00
_cell.angle_beta   90.00
_cell.angle_gamma   90.00
#
_symmetry.space_group_name_H-M   'P 1'
#
loop_
_entity.id
_entity.type
_entity.pdbx_description
1 polymer ?
#
loop_
_entity_poly.entity_id
_entity_poly.type
_entity_poly.pdbx_seq_one_letter_code
_entity_poly.pdbx_strand_id
1 'polypeptide(L)' 'LAPLAKKQRRSTAAILMYTTWNIWKERNRRVFEGKYMRPDQVFNLIQEDINLRRQACGNPVLG' A
#
# COMPACT_ATOMS: atom_id res chain seq x y z
N LEU A 1 -0.73 3.80 24.79
CA LEU A 1 -0.83 2.80 23.70
C LEU A 1 0.26 1.77 23.90
N ALA A 2 -0.08 0.48 23.95
CA ALA A 2 0.94 -0.57 24.07
C ALA A 2 1.81 -0.62 22.80
N PRO A 3 3.14 -0.85 22.93
CA PRO A 3 4.02 -0.95 21.78
C PRO A 3 3.65 -2.16 20.90
N LEU A 4 3.50 -1.94 19.59
CA LEU A 4 3.24 -3.01 18.63
C LEU A 4 4.34 -4.08 18.67
N ALA A 5 3.96 -5.35 18.45
CA ALA A 5 4.92 -6.44 18.29
C ALA A 5 5.79 -6.23 17.03
N LYS A 6 7.03 -6.72 17.02
CA LYS A 6 7.98 -6.54 15.90
C LYS A 6 7.38 -6.95 14.54
N LYS A 7 6.63 -8.06 14.50
CA LYS A 7 5.95 -8.54 13.29
C LYS A 7 4.87 -7.58 12.81
N GLN A 8 4.06 -7.04 13.73
CA GLN A 8 3.02 -6.05 13.41
C GLN A 8 3.65 -4.77 12.86
N ARG A 9 4.71 -4.23 13.50
CA ARG A 9 5.43 -3.04 13.00
C ARG A 9 5.93 -3.24 11.57
N ARG A 10 6.52 -4.40 11.27
CA ARG A 10 6.99 -4.72 9.91
C ARG A 10 5.83 -4.80 8.91
N SER A 11 4.71 -5.41 9.27
CA SER A 11 3.50 -5.44 8.44
C SER A 11 2.96 -4.04 8.18
N THR A 12 2.81 -3.23 9.23
CA THR A 12 2.33 -1.84 9.13
C THR A 12 3.24 -0.98 8.26
N ALA A 13 4.57 -1.07 8.46
CA ALA A 13 5.53 -0.35 7.63
C ALA A 13 5.39 -0.73 6.15
N ALA A 14 5.25 -2.02 5.84
CA ALA A 14 5.06 -2.46 4.47
C ALA A 14 3.77 -1.88 3.86
N ILE A 15 2.64 -1.95 4.57
CA ILE A 15 1.37 -1.37 4.09
C ILE A 15 1.53 0.13 3.81
N LEU A 16 2.14 0.88 4.73
CA LEU A 16 2.40 2.31 4.54
C LEU A 16 3.30 2.59 3.34
N MET A 17 4.33 1.77 3.11
CA MET A 17 5.19 1.90 1.94
C MET A 17 4.42 1.71 0.62
N TYR A 18 3.64 0.64 0.49
CA TYR A 18 2.87 0.36 -0.73
C TYR A 18 1.76 1.42 -0.95
N THR A 19 1.11 1.88 0.11
CA THR A 19 0.13 2.98 0.04
C THR A 19 0.79 4.26 -0.43
N THR A 20 1.88 4.68 0.20
CA THR A 20 2.59 5.93 -0.14
C THR A 20 3.11 5.88 -1.58
N TRP A 21 3.65 4.74 -1.99
CA TRP A 21 4.13 4.52 -3.35
C TRP A 21 3.02 4.67 -4.39
N ASN A 22 1.86 4.05 -4.18
CA ASN A 22 0.74 4.16 -5.12
C ASN A 22 0.14 5.56 -5.19
N ILE A 23 0.04 6.27 -4.06
CA ILE A 23 -0.39 7.68 -4.05
C ILE A 23 0.59 8.55 -4.83
N TRP A 24 1.89 8.33 -4.65
CA TRP A 24 2.92 9.05 -5.40
C TRP A 24 2.84 8.76 -6.90
N LYS A 25 2.67 7.49 -7.30
CA LYS A 25 2.44 7.11 -8.71
C LYS A 25 1.22 7.79 -9.29
N GLU A 26 0.10 7.83 -8.57
CA GLU A 26 -1.13 8.50 -9.02
C GLU A 26 -0.90 10.01 -9.23
N ARG A 27 -0.22 10.67 -8.28
CA ARG A 27 0.13 12.08 -8.42
C ARG A 27 0.98 12.33 -9.67
N ASN A 28 1.99 11.49 -9.91
CA ASN A 28 2.82 11.60 -11.10
C ASN A 28 2.03 11.36 -12.38
N ARG A 29 1.19 10.34 -12.41
CA ARG A 29 0.31 10.05 -13.55
C ARG A 29 -0.58 11.25 -13.88
N ARG A 30 -1.11 11.91 -12.84
CA ARG A 30 -1.92 13.13 -13.00
C ARG A 30 -1.12 14.30 -13.56
N VAL A 31 0.10 14.52 -13.08
CA VAL A 31 0.95 15.65 -13.50
C VAL A 31 1.54 15.44 -14.89
N PHE A 32 2.08 14.26 -15.16
CA PHE A 32 2.87 13.99 -16.37
C PHE A 32 2.04 13.40 -17.52
N GLU A 33 0.98 12.66 -17.24
CA GLU A 33 0.13 12.07 -18.28
C GLU A 33 -1.22 12.79 -18.45
N GLY A 34 -1.57 13.71 -17.54
CA GLY A 34 -2.87 14.38 -17.53
C GLY A 34 -4.04 13.43 -17.22
N LYS A 35 -3.77 12.20 -16.74
CA LYS A 35 -4.80 11.21 -16.44
C LYS A 35 -5.04 11.12 -14.94
N TYR A 36 -6.29 11.00 -14.51
CA TYR A 36 -6.65 10.79 -13.10
C TYR A 36 -7.41 9.48 -12.91
N MET A 37 -7.23 8.89 -11.73
CA MET A 37 -7.99 7.73 -11.25
C MET A 37 -8.82 8.22 -10.08
N ARG A 38 -9.99 7.64 -9.94
CA ARG A 38 -10.81 7.91 -8.76
C ARG A 38 -10.17 7.27 -7.52
N PRO A 39 -10.42 7.81 -6.32
CA PRO A 39 -9.87 7.26 -5.07
C PRO A 39 -10.13 5.77 -4.88
N ASP A 40 -11.30 5.26 -5.29
CA ASP A 40 -11.64 3.82 -5.22
C ASP A 40 -10.71 2.97 -6.09
N GLN A 41 -10.36 3.45 -7.28
CA GLN A 41 -9.47 2.74 -8.19
C GLN A 41 -8.04 2.69 -7.65
N VAL A 42 -7.56 3.81 -7.08
CA VAL A 42 -6.23 3.87 -6.44
C VAL A 42 -6.18 2.96 -5.21
N PHE A 43 -7.27 2.92 -4.42
CA PHE A 43 -7.38 2.03 -3.28
C PHE A 43 -7.33 0.55 -3.70
N ASN A 44 -8.02 0.18 -4.77
CA ASN A 44 -7.98 -1.18 -5.31
C ASN A 44 -6.56 -1.57 -5.74
N LEU A 45 -5.83 -0.68 -6.43
CA LEU A 45 -4.42 -0.92 -6.79
C LEU A 45 -3.52 -1.14 -5.56
N ILE A 46 -3.74 -0.38 -4.49
CA ILE A 46 -3.01 -0.58 -3.22
C ILE A 46 -3.32 -1.95 -2.63
N GLN A 47 -4.58 -2.38 -2.62
CA GLN A 47 -4.98 -3.70 -2.12
C GLN A 47 -4.37 -4.83 -2.96
N GLU A 48 -4.37 -4.69 -4.28
CA GLU A 48 -3.73 -5.64 -5.21
C GLU A 48 -2.23 -5.78 -4.93
N ASP A 49 -1.51 -4.66 -4.81
CA ASP A 49 -0.06 -4.65 -4.50
C ASP A 49 0.24 -5.30 -3.13
N ILE A 50 -0.57 -5.01 -2.11
CA ILE A 50 -0.43 -5.63 -0.78
C ILE A 50 -0.72 -7.13 -0.85
N ASN A 51 -1.74 -7.54 -1.60
CA ASN A 51 -2.09 -8.96 -1.79
C ASN A 51 -0.99 -9.71 -2.56
N LEU A 52 -0.42 -9.10 -3.59
CA LEU A 52 0.70 -9.67 -4.33
C LEU A 52 1.90 -9.88 -3.41
N ARG A 53 2.24 -8.89 -2.58
CA ARG A 53 3.28 -9.03 -1.54
C ARG A 53 2.95 -10.17 -0.57
N ARG A 54 1.70 -10.27 -0.12
CA ARG A 54 1.25 -11.33 0.77
C ARG A 54 1.43 -12.72 0.15
N GLN A 55 1.15 -12.87 -1.14
CA GLN A 55 1.35 -14.12 -1.87
C GLN A 55 2.85 -14.44 -2.01
N ALA A 56 3.68 -13.44 -2.32
CA ALA A 56 5.12 -13.63 -2.53
C ALA A 56 5.92 -13.85 -1.23
N CYS A 57 5.52 -13.20 -0.12
CA CYS A 57 6.31 -13.16 1.12
C CYS A 57 5.60 -13.76 2.34
N GLY A 58 4.39 -14.29 2.18
CA GLY A 58 3.57 -14.81 3.26
C GLY A 58 2.74 -13.73 3.98
N ASN A 59 1.82 -14.19 4.83
CA ASN A 59 0.72 -13.38 5.36
C ASN A 59 1.20 -12.25 6.30
N PRO A 60 0.97 -10.95 5.99
CA PRO A 60 1.16 -9.89 6.96
C PRO A 60 0.17 -10.10 8.10
N VAL A 61 0.69 -10.36 9.31
CA VAL A 61 -0.14 -10.39 10.52
C VAL A 61 -0.50 -8.94 10.82
N LEU A 62 -1.70 -8.55 10.41
CA LEU A 62 -2.45 -7.48 11.03
C LEU A 62 -3.06 -8.10 12.29
N GLY A 63 -2.55 -7.67 13.44
CA GLY A 63 -3.06 -8.12 14.73
C GLY A 63 -4.49 -7.67 14.94
#